data_AF-A0A1Y3UZW4-F1
#
_entry.id   AF-A0A1Y3UZW4-F1
#
_cell.length_a   1.000
_cell.length_b   1.000
_cell.length_c   1.000
_cell.angle_alpha   90.00
_cell.angle_beta   90.00
_cell.angle_gamma   90.00
#
_symmetry.space_group_name_H-M   'P 1'
#
loop_
_entity.id
_entity.type
_entity.pdbx_description
1 polymer ?
#
loop_
_entity_poly.entity_id
_entity_poly.type
_entity_poly.pdbx_seq_one_letter_code
_entity_poly.pdbx_strand_id
1 'polypeptide(L)'
;MSVKQNGVLITAPLFGTGRETVGEFPGYSCGYCQGNGWFWNPEVINERVKMPCPKCGGTGKVKGIVTVEWVPDGEVKACFKENSNNV
;
A
#
# COMPACT_ATOMS: atom_id res chain seq x y z
N MET A 1 -15.11 -17.40 6.34
CA MET A 1 -15.22 -16.18 5.52
C MET A 1 -14.26 -15.15 6.10
N SER A 2 -13.27 -14.68 5.32
CA SER A 2 -12.33 -13.65 5.79
C SER A 2 -13.06 -12.33 5.93
N VAL A 3 -13.09 -11.76 7.14
CA VAL A 3 -13.66 -10.43 7.38
C VAL A 3 -12.74 -9.43 6.68
N LYS A 4 -13.26 -8.74 5.64
CA LYS A 4 -12.55 -7.60 5.06
C LYS A 4 -12.56 -6.49 6.12
N GLN A 5 -11.40 -6.14 6.64
CA GLN A 5 -11.25 -4.97 7.51
C GLN A 5 -11.18 -3.73 6.62
N ASN A 6 -12.10 -2.79 6.81
CA ASN A 6 -12.19 -1.55 6.03
C ASN A 6 -11.28 -0.43 6.57
N GLY A 7 -10.47 -0.71 7.61
CA GLY A 7 -9.62 0.26 8.26
C GLY A 7 -8.25 -0.33 8.60
N VAL A 8 -7.27 0.56 8.72
CA VAL A 8 -5.90 0.23 9.14
C VAL A 8 -5.69 0.81 10.53
N LEU A 9 -5.28 -0.03 11.49
CA LEU A 9 -4.86 0.45 12.80
C LEU A 9 -3.37 0.81 12.74
N ILE A 10 -3.05 2.06 13.05
CA ILE A 10 -1.67 2.53 13.18
C ILE A 10 -1.34 2.58 14.68
N THR A 11 -0.31 1.85 15.09
CA THR A 11 0.23 1.84 16.46
C THR A 11 1.53 2.61 16.53
N ALA A 12 1.93 3.09 17.72
CA ALA A 12 3.19 3.82 17.89
C ALA A 12 4.41 3.01 17.37
N PRO A 13 5.40 3.66 16.72
CA PRO A 13 6.57 2.99 16.17
C PRO A 13 7.51 2.53 17.28
N LEU A 14 8.19 1.42 17.06
CA LEU A 14 9.18 0.89 18.01
C LEU A 14 10.44 1.76 18.12
N PHE A 15 10.84 2.43 17.03
CA PHE A 15 12.14 3.12 16.93
C PHE A 15 12.02 4.64 16.67
N GLY A 16 10.83 5.22 16.85
CA GLY A 16 10.59 6.63 16.54
C GLY A 16 10.39 6.87 15.04
N THR A 17 11.34 7.51 14.37
CA THR A 17 11.22 7.86 12.94
C THR A 17 11.62 6.71 12.01
N GLY A 18 11.10 6.71 10.78
CA GLY A 18 11.45 5.72 9.76
C GLY A 18 10.26 5.31 8.91
N ARG A 19 10.44 4.27 8.09
CA ARG A 19 9.40 3.75 7.20
C ARG A 19 9.09 2.30 7.52
N GLU A 20 7.82 1.98 7.68
CA GLU A 20 7.37 0.61 7.88
C GLU A 20 6.16 0.27 6.98
N THR A 21 6.00 -1.03 6.70
CA THR A 21 4.82 -1.55 6.00
C THR A 21 3.85 -2.10 7.04
N VAL A 22 2.73 -1.42 7.24
CA VAL A 22 1.72 -1.80 8.24
C VAL A 22 0.99 -3.07 7.83
N GLY A 23 0.80 -3.27 6.52
CA GLY A 23 0.21 -4.50 6.03
C GLY A 23 0.05 -4.53 4.52
N GLU A 24 -0.12 -5.76 4.03
CA GLU A 24 -0.58 -6.04 2.68
C GLU A 24 -2.00 -6.60 2.74
N PHE A 25 -2.86 -6.08 1.87
CA PHE A 25 -4.25 -6.49 1.77
C PHE A 25 -4.46 -7.09 0.37
N PRO A 26 -4.24 -8.40 0.18
CA PRO A 26 -4.37 -9.03 -1.13
C PRO A 26 -5.81 -9.44 -1.44
N GLY A 27 -6.07 -9.76 -2.70
CA GLY A 27 -7.27 -10.50 -3.10
C GLY A 27 -8.46 -9.64 -3.56
N TYR A 28 -8.27 -8.33 -3.76
CA TYR A 28 -9.31 -7.49 -4.35
C TYR A 28 -9.39 -7.74 -5.85
N SER A 29 -10.59 -7.94 -6.38
CA SER A 29 -10.78 -8.04 -7.83
C SER A 29 -10.35 -6.75 -8.50
N CYS A 30 -9.57 -6.87 -9.60
CA CYS A 30 -9.20 -5.72 -10.39
C CYS A 30 -10.46 -5.11 -11.01
N GLY A 31 -10.79 -3.86 -10.64
CA GLY A 31 -11.98 -3.18 -11.14
C GLY A 31 -11.94 -2.92 -12.66
N TYR A 32 -10.76 -2.79 -13.25
CA TYR A 32 -10.60 -2.50 -14.67
C TYR A 32 -11.04 -3.68 -15.56
N CYS A 33 -10.54 -4.88 -15.27
CA CYS A 33 -10.95 -6.10 -15.99
C CYS A 33 -12.05 -6.90 -15.27
N GLN A 34 -12.64 -6.33 -14.22
CA GLN A 34 -13.66 -6.96 -13.36
C GLN A 34 -13.26 -8.35 -12.82
N GLY A 35 -11.97 -8.54 -12.52
CA GLY A 35 -11.47 -9.84 -12.04
C GLY A 35 -10.99 -10.82 -13.11
N ASN A 36 -11.23 -10.55 -14.40
CA ASN A 36 -10.90 -11.49 -15.48
C ASN A 36 -9.39 -11.68 -15.71
N GLY A 37 -8.61 -10.63 -15.48
CA GLY A 37 -7.16 -10.61 -15.73
C GLY A 37 -6.77 -10.30 -17.17
N TRP A 38 -7.71 -10.21 -18.10
CA TRP A 38 -7.41 -10.02 -19.52
C TRP A 38 -8.55 -9.31 -20.26
N PHE A 39 -8.26 -8.85 -21.47
CA PHE A 39 -9.22 -8.37 -22.47
C PHE A 39 -9.01 -9.08 -23.80
N TRP A 40 -10.06 -9.23 -24.60
CA TRP A 40 -9.90 -9.72 -25.97
C TRP A 40 -9.12 -8.68 -26.78
N ASN A 41 -8.17 -9.13 -27.60
CA ASN A 41 -7.52 -8.27 -28.56
C ASN A 41 -8.53 -7.87 -29.65
N PRO A 42 -8.89 -6.58 -29.79
CA PRO A 42 -9.84 -6.16 -30.82
C PRO A 42 -9.25 -6.19 -32.24
N GLU A 43 -7.92 -6.22 -32.37
CA GLU A 43 -7.22 -6.15 -33.66
C GLU A 43 -7.04 -7.52 -34.30
N VAL A 44 -7.16 -8.60 -33.53
CA VAL A 44 -6.99 -9.96 -34.01
C VAL A 44 -8.36 -10.63 -34.03
N ILE A 45 -9.03 -10.52 -35.18
CA ILE A 45 -10.41 -11.03 -35.37
C ILE A 45 -10.40 -12.55 -35.60
N ASN A 46 -9.36 -13.06 -36.25
CA ASN A 46 -9.27 -14.48 -36.64
C ASN A 46 -8.78 -15.39 -35.51
N GLU A 47 -8.05 -14.85 -34.53
CA GLU A 47 -7.54 -15.60 -33.38
C GLU A 47 -8.06 -14.99 -32.09
N ARG A 48 -8.62 -15.83 -31.22
CA ARG A 48 -9.09 -15.42 -29.89
C ARG A 48 -7.89 -15.18 -28.97
N VAL A 49 -7.17 -14.09 -29.19
CA VAL A 49 -6.00 -13.70 -28.39
C VAL A 49 -6.44 -12.87 -27.19
N LYS A 50 -6.02 -13.31 -26.00
CA LYS A 50 -6.25 -12.60 -24.74
C LYS A 50 -5.04 -11.75 -24.40
N MET A 51 -5.23 -10.45 -24.27
CA MET A 51 -4.19 -9.54 -23.79
C MET A 51 -4.28 -9.39 -22.27
N PRO A 52 -3.16 -9.46 -21.53
CA PRO A 52 -3.19 -9.27 -20.10
C PRO A 52 -3.72 -7.88 -19.75
N CYS A 53 -4.53 -7.80 -18.70
CA CYS A 53 -5.06 -6.53 -18.23
C CYS A 53 -3.89 -5.62 -17.79
N PRO A 54 -3.74 -4.40 -18.35
CA PRO A 54 -2.60 -3.54 -18.09
C PRO A 54 -2.59 -2.97 -16.67
N LYS A 55 -3.72 -3.04 -15.95
CA LYS A 55 -3.83 -2.52 -14.58
C LYS A 55 -3.46 -3.53 -13.50
N CYS A 56 -3.65 -4.82 -13.75
CA CYS A 56 -3.32 -5.89 -12.80
C CYS A 56 -2.26 -6.86 -13.33
N GLY A 57 -1.69 -6.58 -14.51
CA GLY A 57 -0.64 -7.38 -15.13
C GLY A 57 -1.05 -8.82 -15.44
N GLY A 58 -2.34 -9.08 -15.71
CA GLY A 58 -2.81 -10.44 -16.00
C GLY A 58 -3.47 -11.18 -14.82
N THR A 59 -3.23 -10.73 -13.58
CA THR A 59 -3.59 -11.51 -12.38
C THR A 59 -5.10 -11.53 -12.07
N GLY A 60 -5.86 -10.59 -12.62
CA GLY A 60 -7.26 -10.35 -12.26
C GLY A 60 -7.45 -9.77 -10.86
N LYS A 61 -6.37 -9.58 -10.08
CA LYS A 61 -6.43 -9.13 -8.69
C LYS A 61 -5.49 -7.97 -8.47
N VAL A 62 -5.77 -7.17 -7.45
CA VAL A 62 -4.89 -6.13 -6.94
C VAL A 62 -4.73 -6.31 -5.44
N LYS A 63 -3.61 -5.81 -4.90
CA LYS A 63 -3.38 -5.74 -3.46
C LYS A 63 -3.17 -4.30 -3.05
N GLY A 64 -3.70 -3.92 -1.90
CA GLY A 64 -3.34 -2.67 -1.23
C GLY A 64 -2.07 -2.90 -0.41
N ILE A 65 -1.14 -1.95 -0.46
CA ILE A 65 0.03 -1.93 0.43
C ILE A 65 -0.08 -0.62 1.22
N VAL A 66 -0.06 -0.72 2.55
CA VAL A 66 -0.14 0.44 3.42
C VAL A 66 1.22 0.63 4.08
N THR A 67 1.87 1.74 3.74
CA THR A 67 3.14 2.14 4.35
C THR A 67 2.94 3.38 5.19
N VAL A 68 3.52 3.39 6.39
CA VAL A 68 3.56 4.56 7.26
C VAL A 68 4.99 5.11 7.25
N GLU A 69 5.07 6.42 7.14
CA GLU A 69 6.30 7.18 7.27
C GLU A 69 6.23 7.99 8.55
N TRP A 70 7.09 7.63 9.50
CA TRP A 70 7.22 8.28 10.79
C TRP A 70 8.25 9.40 10.70
N VAL A 71 7.78 10.62 10.86
CA VAL A 71 8.60 11.84 10.84
C VAL A 71 8.56 12.53 12.20
N PRO A 72 9.58 13.34 12.54
CA PRO A 72 9.50 14.18 13.74
C PRO A 72 8.25 15.05 13.70
N ASP A 73 7.49 15.06 14.80
CA ASP A 73 6.37 15.97 14.99
C ASP A 73 6.86 17.21 15.74
N GLY A 74 7.23 18.24 14.98
CA GLY A 74 7.74 19.52 15.49
C GLY A 74 9.16 19.87 15.03
N GLU A 75 9.75 20.89 15.66
CA GLU A 75 11.06 21.40 15.29
C GLU A 75 12.18 20.44 15.71
N VAL A 76 13.01 20.02 14.75
CA VAL A 76 14.21 19.22 15.02
C VAL A 76 15.26 20.09 15.70
N LYS A 77 15.57 19.78 16.96
CA LYS A 77 16.59 20.50 17.73
C LYS A 77 17.95 19.83 17.53
N ALA A 78 18.96 20.63 17.21
CA ALA A 78 20.32 20.13 16.95
C ALA A 78 21.04 19.62 18.22
N CYS A 79 20.72 20.18 19.39
CA CYS A 79 21.27 19.76 20.68
C CYS A 79 20.43 20.36 21.82
N PHE A 80 20.23 19.61 22.92
CA PHE A 80 19.64 20.16 24.16
C PHE A 80 20.77 20.55 25.12
N LYS A 81 20.67 21.72 25.76
CA LYS A 81 21.46 22.06 26.96
C LYS A 81 20.58 21.82 28.18
N GLU A 82 21.05 21.02 29.13
CA GLU A 82 20.43 20.95 30.46
C GLU A 82 20.69 22.27 31.17
N ASN A 83 19.63 23.02 31.49
CA ASN A 83 19.75 24.13 32.42
C ASN A 83 19.68 23.56 33.84
N SER A 84 20.85 23.29 34.42
CA SER A 84 21.01 22.92 35.82
C SER A 84 20.76 24.13 36.72
N ASN A 85 19.50 24.53 36.91
CA ASN A 85 19.09 25.50 37.92
C ASN A 85 18.00 24.90 38.81
N ASN A 86 18.43 24.15 39.84
CA ASN A 86 17.70 23.93 41.09
C ASN A 86 18.75 23.67 42.19
N VAL A 87 19.29 24.76 42.75
CA VAL A 87 19.94 24.80 44.07
C VAL A 87 19.17 25.80 44.91
#